data_AF-A0A520EWN9-F1
#
_entry.id   AF-A0A520EWN9-F1
#
_cell.length_a   1.000
_cell.length_b   1.000
_cell.length_c   1.000
_cell.angle_alpha   90.00
_cell.angle_beta   90.00
_cell.angle_gamma   90.00
#
_symmetry.space_group_name_H-M   'P 1'
#
loop_
_entity.id
_entity.type
_entity.pdbx_description
1 polymer ?
#
loop_
_entity_poly.entity_id
_entity_poly.type
_entity_poly.pdbx_seq_one_letter_code
_entity_poly.pdbx_strand_id
1 'polypeptide(L)'
;MRARDLTGARTTIPTRRLLCLSEVHPGVIVSSTSLRIASFNVENLFSRPRAMGSAPDEVGRDILDAHARLGALIARDTYTDDDKKLIIDLLVALDLDRSDTAAYAVLRQVRGRLLKRSKGAVSVVAEGRGDWVGWVDLTTERVDALAMAHTAQVLREVNADITAVIEAEDRIALKRFTEAAIVDENRDAVFPHVMVIDGNDDRGIDVGIVSKPAYPLRSIRSHCDDLAPTGRPIFSRDCPEFTFDFPATSALAGSSLTVLVNHLKSKGYGKPADNNALRRRQAERIA
;
A
#
# COMPACT_ATOMS: atom_id res chain seq x y z
N MET A 1 14.75 -34.36 -69.33
CA MET A 1 15.29 -33.81 -68.06
C MET A 1 14.12 -33.37 -67.20
N ARG A 2 14.03 -33.93 -65.97
CA ARG A 2 13.23 -33.51 -64.80
C ARG A 2 11.72 -33.82 -64.72
N ALA A 3 11.46 -34.93 -64.01
CA ALA A 3 10.66 -35.13 -62.80
C ALA A 3 9.56 -34.12 -62.38
N ARG A 4 8.46 -34.72 -61.90
CA ARG A 4 7.28 -34.19 -61.21
C ARG A 4 7.59 -33.73 -59.78
N ASP A 5 6.73 -32.86 -59.24
CA ASP A 5 6.10 -32.86 -57.88
C ASP A 5 5.65 -31.41 -57.54
N LEU A 6 4.35 -31.11 -57.41
CA LEU A 6 3.40 -31.29 -56.28
C LEU A 6 3.57 -30.30 -55.10
N THR A 7 2.45 -29.60 -54.78
CA THR A 7 2.08 -28.92 -53.51
C THR A 7 2.93 -27.69 -53.10
N GLY A 8 2.47 -26.64 -52.38
CA GLY A 8 1.26 -26.30 -51.64
C GLY A 8 1.36 -24.83 -51.16
N ALA A 9 0.37 -24.35 -50.40
CA ALA A 9 -0.02 -22.93 -50.26
C ALA A 9 0.78 -22.00 -49.31
N ARG A 10 0.67 -20.69 -49.60
CA ARG A 10 0.73 -19.43 -48.78
C ARG A 10 1.46 -19.40 -47.42
N THR A 11 2.38 -18.44 -47.19
CA THR A 11 2.29 -17.40 -46.12
C THR A 11 3.34 -16.27 -46.28
N THR A 12 3.02 -15.12 -45.69
CA THR A 12 3.68 -13.78 -45.64
C THR A 12 5.08 -13.72 -45.02
N ILE A 13 5.86 -12.66 -45.34
CA ILE A 13 6.56 -11.70 -44.43
C ILE A 13 7.32 -10.66 -45.30
N PRO A 14 7.17 -9.33 -45.12
CA PRO A 14 8.20 -8.38 -45.53
C PRO A 14 9.12 -8.01 -44.35
N THR A 15 10.38 -8.27 -44.64
CA THR A 15 11.68 -7.80 -44.15
C THR A 15 11.73 -6.50 -43.32
N ARG A 16 12.49 -6.60 -42.22
CA ARG A 16 13.05 -5.55 -41.35
C ARG A 16 13.42 -4.26 -42.09
N ARG A 17 12.96 -3.11 -41.58
CA ARG A 17 13.61 -1.80 -41.81
C ARG A 17 14.66 -1.57 -40.73
N LEU A 18 15.92 -1.56 -41.16
CA LEU A 18 17.06 -1.02 -40.42
C LEU A 18 16.96 0.52 -40.50
N LEU A 19 16.79 1.21 -39.37
CA LEU A 19 16.88 2.67 -39.31
C LEU A 19 18.35 3.06 -39.20
N CYS A 20 18.92 3.48 -40.32
CA CYS A 20 20.20 4.18 -40.40
C CYS A 20 19.95 5.65 -40.01
N LEU A 21 20.57 6.11 -38.92
CA LEU A 21 20.58 7.53 -38.55
C LEU A 21 21.70 8.22 -39.34
N SER A 22 21.34 9.00 -40.36
CA SER A 22 22.25 9.92 -41.04
C SER A 22 21.79 11.36 -40.82
N GLU A 23 22.72 12.16 -40.30
CA GLU A 23 22.79 13.64 -40.25
C GLU A 23 21.76 14.40 -39.40
N VAL A 24 22.29 15.06 -38.37
CA VAL A 24 21.61 15.94 -37.42
C VAL A 24 21.51 17.34 -38.05
N HIS A 25 20.28 17.82 -38.30
CA HIS A 25 20.03 19.26 -38.49
C HIS A 25 20.08 19.97 -37.13
N PRO A 26 20.78 21.11 -36.98
CA PRO A 26 20.72 21.91 -35.77
C PRO A 26 19.38 22.65 -35.74
N GLY A 27 18.39 22.13 -35.02
CA GLY A 27 17.12 22.85 -34.87
C GLY A 27 15.99 22.11 -34.19
N VAL A 28 16.01 20.78 -34.08
CA VAL A 28 15.00 20.05 -33.30
C VAL A 28 15.67 18.90 -32.56
N ILE A 29 16.05 19.14 -31.31
CA ILE A 29 16.24 18.03 -30.37
C ILE A 29 14.82 17.53 -30.07
N VAL A 30 14.32 16.57 -30.85
CA VAL A 30 13.21 15.73 -30.37
C VAL A 30 13.83 14.85 -29.30
N SER A 31 13.93 15.37 -28.07
CA SER A 31 14.17 14.52 -26.92
C SER A 31 12.94 13.62 -26.85
N SER A 32 13.07 12.37 -27.28
CA SER A 32 12.08 11.34 -26.97
C SER A 32 12.10 11.19 -25.46
N THR A 33 11.31 12.00 -24.76
CA THR A 33 11.17 11.90 -23.31
C THR A 33 10.32 10.68 -23.07
N SER A 34 10.99 9.55 -22.80
CA SER A 34 10.29 8.35 -22.38
C SER A 34 9.69 8.59 -21.01
N LEU A 35 8.41 8.28 -20.87
CA LEU A 35 7.74 8.25 -19.57
C LEU A 35 8.37 7.14 -18.72
N ARG A 36 8.82 7.47 -17.51
CA ARG A 36 9.28 6.49 -16.51
C ARG A 36 8.26 6.35 -15.40
N ILE A 37 7.79 5.14 -15.19
CA ILE A 37 6.92 4.78 -14.06
C ILE A 37 7.69 3.81 -13.18
N ALA A 38 7.67 4.03 -11.87
CA ALA A 38 8.29 3.14 -10.89
C ALA A 38 7.30 2.79 -9.78
N SER A 39 7.64 1.76 -9.00
CA SER A 39 7.04 1.53 -7.70
C SER A 39 8.14 1.34 -6.65
N PHE A 40 7.89 1.83 -5.44
CA PHE A 40 8.82 1.72 -4.33
C PHE A 40 8.08 1.55 -3.01
N ASN A 41 8.51 0.60 -2.19
CA ASN A 41 7.99 0.42 -0.84
C ASN A 41 8.77 1.32 0.12
N VAL A 42 8.08 2.22 0.81
CA VAL A 42 8.69 3.21 1.71
C VAL A 42 8.70 2.79 3.19
N GLU A 43 8.09 1.64 3.51
CA GLU A 43 8.06 1.01 4.84
C GLU A 43 7.77 1.98 6.01
N ASN A 44 6.72 2.80 5.88
CA ASN A 44 6.36 3.84 6.87
C ASN A 44 7.51 4.81 7.19
N LEU A 45 7.69 5.85 6.37
CA LEU A 45 8.86 6.75 6.37
C LEU A 45 9.22 7.38 7.72
N PHE A 46 8.26 7.69 8.58
CA PHE A 46 8.50 8.43 9.83
C PHE A 46 8.13 7.61 11.06
N SER A 47 6.96 6.98 11.05
CA SER A 47 6.48 6.19 12.19
C SER A 47 5.97 4.83 11.73
N ARG A 48 6.64 3.75 12.16
CA ARG A 48 6.24 2.37 11.85
C ARG A 48 5.66 1.68 13.08
N PRO A 49 4.69 0.77 12.96
CA PRO A 49 4.32 -0.13 14.06
C PRO A 49 5.55 -0.87 14.59
N ARG A 50 5.80 -0.83 15.90
CA ARG A 50 6.94 -1.52 16.53
C ARG A 50 6.99 -3.00 16.21
N ALA A 51 5.83 -3.64 16.15
CA ALA A 51 5.69 -5.05 15.80
C ALA A 51 6.17 -5.38 14.37
N MET A 52 6.25 -4.37 13.49
CA MET A 52 6.81 -4.49 12.15
C MET A 52 8.26 -4.03 12.07
N GLY A 53 8.79 -3.36 13.10
CA GLY A 53 10.12 -2.74 13.11
C GLY A 53 11.06 -3.41 14.08
N SER A 54 11.27 -2.79 15.25
CA SER A 54 12.25 -3.23 16.24
C SER A 54 11.93 -4.55 16.93
N ALA A 55 10.70 -5.06 16.81
CA ALA A 55 10.33 -6.33 17.42
C ALA A 55 11.07 -7.50 16.75
N PRO A 56 11.53 -8.52 17.51
CA PRO A 56 11.99 -9.76 16.90
C PRO A 56 10.92 -10.37 15.99
N ASP A 57 11.29 -10.93 14.84
CA ASP A 57 10.35 -11.39 13.80
C ASP A 57 9.21 -12.28 14.32
N GLU A 58 9.51 -13.24 15.19
CA GLU A 58 8.51 -14.15 15.78
C GLU A 58 7.55 -13.39 16.71
N VAL A 59 8.09 -12.50 17.54
CA VAL A 59 7.30 -11.66 18.46
C VAL A 59 6.40 -10.69 17.68
N GLY A 60 6.96 -10.02 16.67
CA GLY A 60 6.23 -9.12 15.79
C GLY A 60 5.09 -9.82 15.07
N ARG A 61 5.35 -11.04 14.58
CA ARG A 61 4.34 -11.90 13.96
C ARG A 61 3.17 -12.22 14.89
N ASP A 62 3.48 -12.63 16.11
CA ASP A 62 2.45 -13.02 17.08
C ASP A 62 1.61 -11.83 17.52
N ILE A 63 2.23 -10.66 17.71
CA ILE A 63 1.52 -9.41 18.00
C ILE A 63 0.57 -9.04 16.86
N LEU A 64 1.04 -9.09 15.61
CA LEU A 64 0.24 -8.74 14.43
C LEU A 64 -0.92 -9.71 14.24
N ASP A 65 -0.73 -11.01 14.48
CA ASP A 65 -1.83 -12.00 14.45
C ASP A 65 -2.85 -11.74 15.56
N ALA A 66 -2.37 -11.51 16.79
CA ALA A 66 -3.24 -11.24 17.93
C ALA A 66 -4.06 -9.95 17.73
N HIS A 67 -3.42 -8.88 17.26
CA HIS A 67 -4.07 -7.60 16.92
C HIS A 67 -5.15 -7.78 15.86
N ALA A 68 -4.83 -8.43 14.74
CA ALA A 68 -5.79 -8.65 13.65
C ALA A 68 -6.99 -9.51 14.09
N ARG A 69 -6.73 -10.56 14.86
CA ARG A 69 -7.79 -11.44 15.41
C ARG A 69 -8.67 -10.70 16.41
N LEU A 70 -8.06 -9.90 17.29
CA LEU A 70 -8.80 -9.12 18.28
C LEU A 70 -9.68 -8.09 17.59
N GLY A 71 -9.15 -7.34 16.63
CA GLY A 71 -9.90 -6.36 15.83
C GLY A 71 -11.15 -6.97 15.17
N ALA A 72 -11.00 -8.14 14.55
CA ALA A 72 -12.12 -8.87 13.94
C ALA A 72 -13.15 -9.35 14.98
N LEU A 73 -12.71 -9.71 16.19
CA LEU A 73 -13.57 -10.22 17.24
C LEU A 73 -14.38 -9.09 17.90
N ILE A 74 -13.75 -7.96 18.19
CA ILE A 74 -14.39 -6.81 18.84
C ILE A 74 -15.29 -5.98 17.90
N ALA A 75 -15.29 -6.30 16.61
CA ALA A 75 -16.20 -5.72 15.63
C ALA A 75 -17.57 -6.43 15.60
N ARG A 76 -17.73 -7.57 16.28
CA ARG A 76 -18.98 -8.34 16.27
C ARG A 76 -20.10 -7.66 17.07
N ASP A 77 -21.32 -7.79 16.57
CA ASP A 77 -22.50 -7.21 17.21
C ASP A 77 -22.76 -7.75 18.62
N THR A 78 -22.45 -9.03 18.84
CA THR A 78 -22.59 -9.73 20.12
C THR A 78 -21.39 -10.63 20.40
N TYR A 79 -21.00 -10.75 21.66
CA TYR A 79 -19.92 -11.61 22.14
C TYR A 79 -20.47 -12.78 22.93
N THR A 80 -20.15 -14.00 22.53
CA THR A 80 -20.41 -15.19 23.33
C THR A 80 -19.44 -15.28 24.51
N ASP A 81 -19.70 -16.16 25.48
CA ASP A 81 -18.76 -16.40 26.59
C ASP A 81 -17.38 -16.88 26.11
N ASP A 82 -17.34 -17.66 25.02
CA ASP A 82 -16.09 -18.10 24.42
C ASP A 82 -15.39 -16.96 23.66
N ASP A 83 -16.14 -16.07 23.01
CA ASP A 83 -15.57 -14.84 22.44
C ASP A 83 -14.96 -13.97 23.54
N LYS A 84 -15.62 -13.81 24.69
CA LYS A 84 -15.10 -13.03 25.83
C LYS A 84 -13.81 -13.62 26.40
N LYS A 85 -13.70 -14.95 26.51
CA LYS A 85 -12.45 -15.63 26.90
C LYS A 85 -11.35 -15.35 25.88
N LEU A 86 -11.65 -15.52 24.59
CA LEU A 86 -10.67 -15.28 23.54
C LEU A 86 -10.23 -13.81 23.46
N ILE A 87 -11.14 -12.85 23.70
CA ILE A 87 -10.79 -11.43 23.83
C ILE A 87 -9.77 -11.25 24.95
N ILE A 88 -9.98 -11.87 26.12
CA ILE A 88 -9.03 -11.79 27.24
C ILE A 88 -7.67 -12.39 26.85
N ASP A 89 -7.65 -13.58 26.26
CA ASP A 89 -6.41 -14.24 25.83
C ASP A 89 -5.61 -13.38 24.85
N LEU A 90 -6.29 -12.76 23.89
CA LEU A 90 -5.68 -11.85 22.91
C LEU A 90 -5.19 -10.55 23.55
N LEU A 91 -5.92 -10.01 24.54
CA LEU A 91 -5.47 -8.85 25.31
C LEU A 91 -4.22 -9.18 26.14
N VAL A 92 -4.14 -10.37 26.74
CA VAL A 92 -2.94 -10.84 27.43
C VAL A 92 -1.76 -10.97 26.46
N ALA A 93 -1.98 -11.55 25.27
CA ALA A 93 -0.94 -11.67 24.24
C ALA A 93 -0.42 -10.29 23.75
N LEU A 94 -1.22 -9.23 23.89
CA LEU A 94 -0.86 -7.86 23.55
C LEU A 94 -0.39 -7.03 24.77
N ASP A 95 -0.22 -7.66 25.94
CA ASP A 95 0.09 -7.01 27.23
C ASP A 95 -0.90 -5.92 27.67
N LEU A 96 -2.16 -6.03 27.23
CA LEU A 96 -3.25 -5.10 27.52
C LEU A 96 -4.18 -5.57 28.66
N ASP A 97 -3.85 -6.67 29.33
CA ASP A 97 -4.64 -7.19 30.46
C ASP A 97 -4.59 -6.27 31.69
N ARG A 98 -3.45 -5.58 31.91
CA ARG A 98 -3.23 -4.71 33.08
C ARG A 98 -3.40 -3.22 32.81
N SER A 99 -3.17 -2.78 31.58
CA SER A 99 -3.18 -1.38 31.17
C SER A 99 -3.81 -1.23 29.79
N ASP A 100 -4.38 -0.06 29.49
CA ASP A 100 -4.83 0.27 28.13
C ASP A 100 -3.66 0.65 27.21
N THR A 101 -2.43 0.68 27.72
CA THR A 101 -1.22 1.00 26.95
C THR A 101 -0.14 0.00 27.30
N ALA A 102 0.46 -0.59 26.27
CA ALA A 102 1.52 -1.59 26.34
C ALA A 102 2.65 -1.26 25.36
N ALA A 103 3.68 -2.11 25.34
CA ALA A 103 4.87 -1.91 24.50
C ALA A 103 4.55 -1.88 23.00
N TYR A 104 3.56 -2.67 22.57
CA TYR A 104 3.24 -2.91 21.16
C TYR A 104 1.80 -2.56 20.76
N ALA A 105 0.91 -2.31 21.72
CA ALA A 105 -0.48 -1.99 21.44
C ALA A 105 -1.08 -1.02 22.45
N VAL A 106 -2.14 -0.33 22.04
CA VAL A 106 -2.92 0.61 22.86
C VAL A 106 -4.40 0.36 22.66
N LEU A 107 -5.11 -0.02 23.74
CA LEU A 107 -6.56 -0.14 23.74
C LEU A 107 -7.21 1.24 23.89
N ARG A 108 -7.92 1.69 22.85
CA ARG A 108 -8.71 2.91 22.85
C ARG A 108 -10.14 2.60 23.24
N GLN A 109 -10.62 3.14 24.35
CA GLN A 109 -12.02 3.03 24.79
C GLN A 109 -12.65 4.44 24.81
N VAL A 110 -13.32 4.81 23.73
CA VAL A 110 -13.87 6.17 23.52
C VAL A 110 -15.22 6.34 24.22
N ARG A 111 -16.11 5.34 24.12
CA ARG A 111 -17.42 5.34 24.78
C ARG A 111 -17.71 3.97 25.33
N GLY A 112 -18.30 3.89 26.52
CA GLY A 112 -18.48 2.60 27.21
C GLY A 112 -17.15 1.96 27.58
N ARG A 113 -17.17 0.67 27.91
CA ARG A 113 -15.97 -0.10 28.29
C ARG A 113 -16.04 -1.48 27.65
N LEU A 114 -14.95 -1.91 27.03
CA LEU A 114 -14.78 -3.31 26.62
C LEU A 114 -14.58 -4.19 27.84
N LEU A 115 -13.73 -3.77 28.77
CA LEU A 115 -13.28 -4.57 29.91
C LEU A 115 -13.22 -3.76 31.20
N LYS A 116 -13.27 -4.48 32.32
CA LYS A 116 -12.99 -3.96 33.67
C LYS A 116 -11.81 -4.71 34.27
N ARG A 117 -10.95 -3.97 34.98
CA ARG A 117 -9.83 -4.52 35.75
C ARG A 117 -10.11 -4.36 37.24
N SER A 118 -10.01 -5.44 38.00
CA SER A 118 -10.24 -5.42 39.44
C SER A 118 -9.37 -6.47 40.14
N LYS A 119 -8.64 -6.07 41.19
CA LYS A 119 -7.82 -6.97 42.02
C LYS A 119 -6.90 -7.92 41.22
N GLY A 120 -6.32 -7.43 40.12
CA GLY A 120 -5.43 -8.22 39.25
C GLY A 120 -6.14 -9.17 38.27
N ALA A 121 -7.47 -9.15 38.21
CA ALA A 121 -8.25 -9.88 37.21
C ALA A 121 -8.83 -8.91 36.17
N VAL A 122 -8.88 -9.36 34.92
CA VAL A 122 -9.54 -8.67 33.79
C VAL A 122 -10.78 -9.45 33.37
N SER A 123 -11.88 -8.74 33.11
CA SER A 123 -13.09 -9.34 32.55
C SER A 123 -13.68 -8.44 31.46
N VAL A 124 -14.16 -9.04 30.38
CA VAL A 124 -14.93 -8.33 29.35
C VAL A 124 -16.31 -8.01 29.93
N VAL A 125 -16.71 -6.74 29.87
CA VAL A 125 -18.00 -6.25 30.39
C VAL A 125 -18.96 -5.81 29.29
N ALA A 126 -18.48 -5.66 28.06
CA ALA A 126 -19.33 -5.45 26.89
C ALA A 126 -19.94 -6.78 26.43
N GLU A 127 -21.20 -6.75 26.02
CA GLU A 127 -21.89 -7.86 25.37
C GLU A 127 -21.73 -7.82 23.85
N GLY A 128 -21.12 -6.78 23.29
CA GLY A 128 -20.86 -6.65 21.86
C GLY A 128 -20.53 -5.23 21.42
N ARG A 129 -20.48 -4.99 20.10
CA ARG A 129 -20.15 -3.68 19.52
C ARG A 129 -21.14 -2.56 19.89
N GLY A 130 -22.37 -2.91 20.28
CA GLY A 130 -23.38 -1.92 20.73
C GLY A 130 -23.05 -1.24 22.06
N ASP A 131 -22.32 -1.93 22.94
CA ASP A 131 -22.12 -1.50 24.34
C ASP A 131 -20.91 -0.57 24.53
N TRP A 132 -20.01 -0.52 23.55
CA TRP A 132 -18.81 0.28 23.63
C TRP A 132 -18.29 0.70 22.24
N VAL A 133 -17.52 1.78 22.20
CA VAL A 133 -16.88 2.30 21.00
C VAL A 133 -15.39 2.43 21.29
N GLY A 134 -14.59 1.76 20.48
CA GLY A 134 -13.14 1.74 20.61
C GLY A 134 -12.48 0.75 19.66
N TRP A 135 -11.16 0.65 19.75
CA TRP A 135 -10.30 -0.19 18.90
C TRP A 135 -8.94 -0.39 19.58
N VAL A 136 -8.06 -1.16 18.95
CA VAL A 136 -6.68 -1.36 19.43
C VAL A 136 -5.73 -0.80 18.38
N ASP A 137 -4.96 0.21 18.73
CA ASP A 137 -3.87 0.73 17.89
C ASP A 137 -2.60 -0.11 18.12
N LEU A 138 -1.74 -0.22 17.12
CA LEU A 138 -0.35 -0.66 17.34
C LEU A 138 0.49 0.53 17.82
N THR A 139 1.37 0.27 18.80
CA THR A 139 2.34 1.27 19.25
C THR A 139 3.38 1.48 18.15
N THR A 140 3.57 2.74 17.74
CA THR A 140 4.54 3.10 16.71
C THR A 140 5.88 3.53 17.29
N GLU A 141 6.92 3.48 16.46
CA GLU A 141 8.25 4.02 16.74
C GLU A 141 8.75 4.86 15.57
N ARG A 142 9.70 5.75 15.84
CA ARG A 142 10.32 6.57 14.80
C ARG A 142 11.27 5.74 13.95
N VAL A 143 11.22 5.96 12.64
CA VAL A 143 12.17 5.39 11.69
C VAL A 143 13.50 6.14 11.73
N ASP A 144 14.59 5.40 11.48
CA ASP A 144 15.95 5.91 11.47
C ASP A 144 16.18 6.92 10.33
N ALA A 145 16.90 8.01 10.64
CA ALA A 145 17.21 9.06 9.68
C ALA A 145 18.03 8.54 8.49
N LEU A 146 18.87 7.52 8.70
CA LEU A 146 19.63 6.90 7.62
C LEU A 146 18.72 6.17 6.62
N ALA A 147 17.68 5.49 7.10
CA ALA A 147 16.70 4.83 6.24
C ALA A 147 15.96 5.86 5.37
N MET A 148 15.52 6.98 5.96
CA MET A 148 14.90 8.08 5.21
C MET A 148 15.85 8.65 4.14
N ALA A 149 17.12 8.83 4.47
CA ALA A 149 18.13 9.34 3.54
C ALA A 149 18.34 8.39 2.35
N HIS A 150 18.41 7.07 2.60
CA HIS A 150 18.51 6.06 1.55
C HIS A 150 17.26 5.99 0.68
N THR A 151 16.06 6.06 1.26
CA THR A 151 14.82 6.12 0.48
C THR A 151 14.80 7.34 -0.43
N ALA A 152 15.25 8.50 0.07
CA ALA A 152 15.34 9.72 -0.72
C ALA A 152 16.36 9.57 -1.87
N GLN A 153 17.50 8.94 -1.58
CA GLN A 153 18.53 8.65 -2.60
C GLN A 153 17.99 7.75 -3.71
N VAL A 154 17.32 6.64 -3.37
CA VAL A 154 16.74 5.73 -4.36
C VAL A 154 15.74 6.46 -5.25
N LEU A 155 14.82 7.24 -4.67
CA LEU A 155 13.81 7.97 -5.44
C LEU A 155 14.44 9.03 -6.36
N ARG A 156 15.51 9.71 -5.92
CA ARG A 156 16.27 10.64 -6.78
C ARG A 156 17.00 9.93 -7.90
N GLU A 157 17.63 8.79 -7.65
CA GLU A 157 18.41 8.05 -8.65
C GLU A 157 17.53 7.36 -9.69
N VAL A 158 16.40 6.77 -9.27
CA VAL A 158 15.40 6.20 -10.18
C VAL A 158 14.81 7.31 -11.07
N ASN A 159 14.58 8.50 -10.51
CA ASN A 159 14.13 9.69 -11.23
C ASN A 159 12.92 9.43 -12.14
N ALA A 160 11.97 8.60 -11.68
CA ALA A 160 10.75 8.32 -12.42
C ALA A 160 9.90 9.59 -12.54
N ASP A 161 9.00 9.64 -13.52
CA ASP A 161 8.07 10.75 -13.66
C ASP A 161 6.84 10.58 -12.77
N ILE A 162 6.44 9.32 -12.56
CA ILE A 162 5.40 8.90 -11.64
C ILE A 162 5.93 7.70 -10.86
N THR A 163 5.94 7.79 -9.53
CA THR A 163 6.31 6.68 -8.64
C THR A 163 5.11 6.29 -7.80
N ALA A 164 4.68 5.04 -7.92
CA ALA A 164 3.77 4.41 -6.97
C ALA A 164 4.51 4.16 -5.65
N VAL A 165 3.97 4.64 -4.54
CA VAL A 165 4.52 4.40 -3.21
C VAL A 165 3.67 3.36 -2.49
N ILE A 166 4.33 2.42 -1.84
CA ILE A 166 3.71 1.31 -1.10
C ILE A 166 4.12 1.43 0.38
N GLU A 167 3.19 1.15 1.29
CA GLU A 167 3.37 1.31 2.75
C GLU A 167 3.67 2.77 3.15
N ALA A 168 2.93 3.71 2.56
CA ALA A 168 2.95 5.10 2.98
C ALA A 168 2.00 5.30 4.17
N GLU A 169 2.49 5.95 5.24
CA GLU A 169 1.71 6.13 6.47
C GLU A 169 0.60 7.18 6.37
N ASP A 170 0.91 8.32 5.75
CA ASP A 170 -0.06 9.36 5.47
C ASP A 170 0.49 10.32 4.39
N ARG A 171 -0.44 11.01 3.72
CA ARG A 171 -0.10 11.93 2.62
C ARG A 171 0.77 13.11 3.05
N ILE A 172 0.54 13.66 4.23
CA ILE A 172 1.24 14.87 4.72
C ILE A 172 2.68 14.53 5.09
N ALA A 173 2.90 13.42 5.78
CA ALA A 173 4.24 12.91 6.08
C ALA A 173 5.03 12.69 4.79
N LEU A 174 4.48 11.93 3.83
CA LEU A 174 5.11 11.70 2.54
C LEU A 174 5.40 13.01 1.79
N LYS A 175 4.47 13.96 1.80
CA LYS A 175 4.68 15.29 1.18
C LYS A 175 5.85 16.02 1.82
N ARG A 176 5.88 16.11 3.15
CA ARG A 176 6.98 16.75 3.88
C ARG A 176 8.32 16.08 3.60
N PHE A 177 8.34 14.75 3.49
CA PHE A 177 9.53 14.01 3.08
C PHE A 177 10.00 14.43 1.68
N THR A 178 9.10 14.46 0.69
CA THR A 178 9.47 14.87 -0.67
C THR A 178 10.00 16.31 -0.71
N GLU A 179 9.36 17.24 -0.01
CA GLU A 179 9.73 18.67 0.01
C GLU A 179 11.04 18.95 0.76
N ALA A 180 11.40 18.12 1.73
CA ALA A 180 12.62 18.30 2.52
C ALA A 180 13.81 17.50 2.00
N ALA A 181 13.57 16.26 1.55
CA ALA A 181 14.62 15.29 1.26
C ALA A 181 14.81 15.01 -0.23
N ILE A 182 13.82 15.28 -1.09
CA ILE A 182 13.88 14.98 -2.52
C ILE A 182 13.71 16.26 -3.32
N VAL A 183 14.72 17.11 -3.23
CA VAL A 183 14.75 18.41 -3.89
C VAL A 183 15.80 18.45 -5.00
N ASP A 184 15.60 19.34 -5.97
CA ASP A 184 16.56 19.64 -7.02
C ASP A 184 17.64 20.64 -6.55
N GLU A 185 18.48 21.10 -7.48
CA GLU A 185 19.55 22.07 -7.21
C GLU A 185 19.05 23.43 -6.70
N ASN A 186 17.80 23.80 -7.00
CA ASN A 186 17.16 25.03 -6.54
C ASN A 186 16.44 24.86 -5.19
N ARG A 187 16.46 23.64 -4.63
CA ARG A 187 15.71 23.21 -3.44
C ARG A 187 14.19 23.14 -3.67
N ASP A 188 13.76 23.01 -4.92
CA ASP A 188 12.37 22.73 -5.24
C ASP A 188 12.11 21.22 -5.18
N ALA A 189 10.93 20.81 -4.74
CA ALA A 189 10.58 19.39 -4.64
C ALA A 189 10.58 18.75 -6.05
N VAL A 190 11.33 17.67 -6.23
CA VAL A 190 11.33 16.87 -7.48
C VAL A 190 9.95 16.28 -7.75
N PHE A 191 9.26 15.88 -6.69
CA PHE A 191 7.91 15.31 -6.73
C PHE A 191 6.90 16.19 -5.96
N PRO A 192 6.43 17.31 -6.53
CA PRO A 192 5.53 18.23 -5.83
C PRO A 192 4.09 17.68 -5.71
N HIS A 193 3.72 16.71 -6.55
CA HIS A 193 2.40 16.10 -6.52
C HIS A 193 2.47 14.83 -5.69
N VAL A 194 1.81 14.85 -4.53
CA VAL A 194 1.80 13.73 -3.57
C VAL A 194 0.36 13.42 -3.18
N MET A 195 -0.03 12.16 -3.35
CA MET A 195 -1.34 11.68 -2.93
C MET A 195 -1.25 10.25 -2.39
N VAL A 196 -1.84 10.04 -1.23
CA VAL A 196 -2.05 8.74 -0.59
C VAL A 196 -3.54 8.69 -0.25
N ILE A 197 -4.18 7.55 -0.49
CA ILE A 197 -5.56 7.29 -0.07
C ILE A 197 -5.52 6.21 1.00
N ASP A 198 -6.16 6.50 2.13
CA ASP A 198 -6.33 5.56 3.23
C ASP A 198 -7.18 4.36 2.77
N GLY A 199 -6.66 3.16 2.97
CA GLY A 199 -7.35 1.91 2.68
C GLY A 199 -8.03 1.31 3.90
N ASN A 200 -8.29 0.00 3.85
CA ASN A 200 -8.94 -0.74 4.92
C ASN A 200 -7.97 -1.28 6.00
N ASP A 201 -6.72 -0.80 6.04
CA ASP A 201 -5.67 -1.30 6.93
C ASP A 201 -5.28 -0.22 7.95
N ASP A 202 -5.51 -0.50 9.24
CA ASP A 202 -5.31 0.45 10.33
C ASP A 202 -3.83 0.67 10.71
N ARG A 203 -2.91 -0.06 10.08
CA ARG A 203 -1.48 0.03 10.37
C ARG A 203 -0.79 1.18 9.64
N GLY A 204 -1.52 1.94 8.83
CA GLY A 204 -0.99 3.03 8.00
C GLY A 204 0.00 2.50 6.97
N ILE A 205 -0.37 1.43 6.25
CA ILE A 205 0.45 0.83 5.20
C ILE A 205 -0.18 1.03 3.83
N ASP A 206 -0.63 2.25 3.60
CA ASP A 206 -1.42 2.64 2.45
C ASP A 206 -0.59 2.75 1.18
N VAL A 207 -1.29 2.99 0.08
CA VAL A 207 -0.70 3.13 -1.24
C VAL A 207 -0.99 4.50 -1.82
N GLY A 208 -0.06 5.00 -2.63
CA GLY A 208 -0.17 6.33 -3.19
C GLY A 208 0.73 6.54 -4.38
N ILE A 209 0.88 7.81 -4.75
CA ILE A 209 1.77 8.28 -5.80
C ILE A 209 2.55 9.50 -5.35
N VAL A 210 3.73 9.64 -5.95
CA VAL A 210 4.44 10.91 -6.07
C VAL A 210 4.75 11.14 -7.57
N SER A 211 4.59 12.35 -8.08
CA SER A 211 4.86 12.65 -9.49
C SER A 211 5.50 14.01 -9.71
N LYS A 212 6.27 14.10 -10.82
CA LYS A 212 6.96 15.31 -11.28
C LYS A 212 5.97 16.39 -11.73
N PRO A 213 6.39 17.67 -11.79
CA PRO A 213 5.54 18.79 -12.22
C PRO A 213 4.80 18.59 -13.56
N ALA A 214 5.40 17.84 -14.49
CA ALA A 214 4.81 17.56 -15.79
C ALA A 214 3.58 16.63 -15.74
N TYR A 215 3.36 15.94 -14.63
CA TYR A 215 2.28 14.97 -14.43
C TYR A 215 1.47 15.33 -13.18
N PRO A 216 0.70 16.44 -13.21
CA PRO A 216 -0.24 16.75 -12.15
C PRO A 216 -1.34 15.68 -12.09
N LEU A 217 -1.71 15.28 -10.87
CA LEU A 217 -2.77 14.31 -10.64
C LEU A 217 -4.13 14.91 -11.04
N ARG A 218 -4.86 14.25 -11.94
CA ARG A 218 -6.16 14.70 -12.47
C ARG A 218 -7.33 14.16 -11.66
N SER A 219 -7.35 12.86 -11.43
CA SER A 219 -8.47 12.20 -10.74
C SER A 219 -8.01 10.95 -10.01
N ILE A 220 -8.82 10.55 -9.03
CA ILE A 220 -8.60 9.34 -8.26
C ILE A 220 -9.90 8.58 -8.17
N ARG A 221 -9.82 7.25 -8.29
CA ARG A 221 -10.93 6.36 -7.97
C ARG A 221 -10.44 5.30 -7.01
N SER A 222 -11.08 5.23 -5.85
CA SER A 222 -10.81 4.22 -4.84
C SER A 222 -11.60 2.94 -5.13
N HIS A 223 -11.03 1.82 -4.69
CA HIS A 223 -11.62 0.49 -4.72
C HIS A 223 -11.69 -0.12 -3.31
N CYS A 224 -11.53 0.68 -2.25
CA CYS A 224 -11.52 0.20 -0.87
C CYS A 224 -12.84 -0.50 -0.50
N ASP A 225 -13.95 -0.03 -1.05
CA ASP A 225 -15.29 -0.56 -0.80
C ASP A 225 -15.71 -1.71 -1.74
N ASP A 226 -14.82 -2.18 -2.61
CA ASP A 226 -15.13 -3.34 -3.46
C ASP A 226 -15.29 -4.59 -2.60
N LEU A 227 -16.51 -5.17 -2.59
CA LEU A 227 -16.85 -6.33 -1.77
C LEU A 227 -16.84 -7.64 -2.58
N ALA A 228 -16.33 -8.70 -1.96
CA ALA A 228 -16.54 -10.07 -2.42
C ALA A 228 -18.00 -10.51 -2.17
N PRO A 229 -18.48 -11.61 -2.81
CA PRO A 229 -19.83 -12.14 -2.54
C PRO A 229 -20.11 -12.48 -1.07
N THR A 230 -19.06 -12.65 -0.26
CA THR A 230 -19.15 -12.85 1.19
C THR A 230 -19.45 -11.58 1.98
N GLY A 231 -19.57 -10.42 1.32
CA GLY A 231 -19.71 -9.11 1.95
C GLY A 231 -18.43 -8.55 2.55
N ARG A 232 -17.28 -9.21 2.37
CA ARG A 232 -15.98 -8.75 2.87
C ARG A 232 -15.24 -7.93 1.80
N PRO A 233 -14.45 -6.91 2.18
CA PRO A 233 -13.61 -6.18 1.24
C PRO A 233 -12.67 -7.10 0.46
N ILE A 234 -12.52 -6.85 -0.84
CA ILE A 234 -11.56 -7.52 -1.73
C ILE A 234 -10.14 -7.04 -1.41
N PHE A 235 -9.97 -5.73 -1.23
CA PHE A 235 -8.69 -5.11 -0.91
C PHE A 235 -8.57 -4.85 0.59
N SER A 236 -7.49 -5.32 1.21
CA SER A 236 -7.19 -5.04 2.62
C SER A 236 -6.60 -3.65 2.80
N ARG A 237 -5.92 -3.12 1.79
CA ARG A 237 -5.57 -1.70 1.66
C ARG A 237 -6.58 -1.13 0.64
N ASP A 238 -6.16 -0.24 -0.24
CA ASP A 238 -6.92 0.13 -1.44
C ASP A 238 -6.21 -0.40 -2.71
N CYS A 239 -6.90 -0.31 -3.85
CA CYS A 239 -6.35 -0.43 -5.20
C CYS A 239 -6.71 0.84 -6.01
N PRO A 240 -6.25 2.04 -5.60
CA PRO A 240 -6.65 3.29 -6.23
C PRO A 240 -6.15 3.40 -7.67
N GLU A 241 -7.02 3.89 -8.54
CA GLU A 241 -6.70 4.38 -9.87
C GLU A 241 -6.27 5.85 -9.77
N PHE A 242 -5.05 6.18 -10.19
CA PHE A 242 -4.56 7.57 -10.32
C PHE A 242 -4.44 7.95 -11.78
N THR A 243 -5.21 8.95 -12.22
CA THR A 243 -5.20 9.41 -13.61
C THR A 243 -4.37 10.67 -13.77
N PHE A 244 -3.56 10.71 -14.82
CA PHE A 244 -2.69 11.82 -15.21
C PHE A 244 -2.94 12.14 -16.68
N ASP A 245 -2.91 13.42 -17.04
CA ASP A 245 -2.88 13.82 -18.44
C ASP A 245 -1.44 13.79 -18.95
N PHE A 246 -1.26 13.44 -20.23
CA PHE A 246 0.05 13.56 -20.85
C PHE A 246 0.40 15.03 -21.11
N PRO A 247 1.67 15.44 -20.95
CA PRO A 247 2.10 16.81 -21.22
C PRO A 247 1.72 17.26 -22.63
N ALA A 248 1.35 18.53 -22.80
CA ALA A 248 1.01 19.12 -24.10
C ALA A 248 2.15 19.04 -25.12
N THR A 249 3.40 18.91 -24.64
CA THR A 249 4.60 18.74 -25.46
C THR A 249 4.87 17.29 -25.88
N SER A 250 4.12 16.33 -25.36
CA SER A 250 4.29 14.91 -25.68
C SER A 250 3.49 14.50 -26.92
N ALA A 251 3.90 13.41 -27.56
CA ALA A 251 3.15 12.81 -28.68
C ALA A 251 1.75 12.27 -28.28
N LEU A 252 1.47 12.20 -26.97
CA LEU A 252 0.20 11.70 -26.41
C LEU A 252 -0.65 12.84 -25.82
N ALA A 253 -0.33 14.11 -26.13
CA ALA A 253 -1.11 15.26 -25.69
C ALA A 253 -2.62 15.06 -25.95
N GLY A 254 -3.44 15.38 -24.95
CA GLY A 254 -4.90 15.15 -24.98
C GLY A 254 -5.34 13.73 -24.62
N SER A 255 -4.40 12.79 -24.45
CA SER A 255 -4.65 11.47 -23.85
C SER A 255 -4.34 11.48 -22.35
N SER A 256 -4.75 10.42 -21.66
CA SER A 256 -4.49 10.22 -20.23
C SER A 256 -3.88 8.85 -19.94
N LEU A 257 -3.16 8.76 -18.83
CA LEU A 257 -2.65 7.53 -18.25
C LEU A 257 -3.36 7.29 -16.90
N THR A 258 -3.84 6.08 -16.68
CA THR A 258 -4.31 5.65 -15.35
C THR A 258 -3.34 4.61 -14.79
N VAL A 259 -2.88 4.83 -13.56
CA VAL A 259 -2.00 3.93 -12.81
C VAL A 259 -2.79 3.32 -11.65
N LEU A 260 -2.95 2.00 -11.66
CA LEU A 260 -3.55 1.25 -10.56
C LEU A 260 -2.44 0.85 -9.59
N VAL A 261 -2.48 1.37 -8.37
CA VAL A 261 -1.49 1.04 -7.34
C VAL A 261 -2.10 0.03 -6.39
N ASN A 262 -1.39 -1.06 -6.10
CA ASN A 262 -1.87 -2.07 -5.17
C ASN A 262 -0.77 -2.59 -4.25
N HIS A 263 -1.20 -3.06 -3.08
CA HIS A 263 -0.38 -3.82 -2.15
C HIS A 263 -1.13 -5.12 -1.82
N LEU A 264 -0.84 -6.20 -2.55
CA LEU A 264 -1.58 -7.46 -2.39
C LEU A 264 -1.36 -8.11 -1.02
N LYS A 265 -2.20 -9.10 -0.68
CA LYS A 265 -2.06 -9.85 0.58
C LYS A 265 -0.67 -10.50 0.71
N SER A 266 0.03 -10.19 1.81
CA SER A 266 1.35 -10.76 2.14
C SER A 266 1.31 -12.29 2.30
N LYS A 267 2.47 -12.93 2.08
CA LYS A 267 2.70 -14.37 2.33
C LYS A 267 2.99 -14.70 3.80
N GLY A 268 3.34 -13.70 4.62
CA GLY A 268 3.99 -13.92 5.93
C GLY A 268 3.08 -14.34 7.07
N TYR A 269 1.76 -14.16 6.96
CA TYR A 269 0.83 -14.30 8.08
C TYR A 269 -0.47 -15.01 7.67
N GLY A 270 -0.99 -15.88 8.53
CA GLY A 270 -2.21 -16.65 8.28
C GLY A 270 -2.00 -17.88 7.40
N LYS A 271 -3.09 -18.59 7.09
CA LYS A 271 -3.03 -19.84 6.31
C LYS A 271 -2.66 -19.56 4.84
N PRO A 272 -1.63 -20.23 4.28
CA PRO A 272 -1.21 -19.99 2.90
C PRO A 272 -2.33 -20.15 1.85
N ALA A 273 -3.21 -21.12 2.04
CA ALA A 273 -4.34 -21.34 1.13
C ALA A 273 -5.30 -20.13 1.09
N ASP A 274 -5.63 -19.56 2.25
CA ASP A 274 -6.52 -18.40 2.36
C ASP A 274 -5.87 -17.15 1.76
N ASN A 275 -4.58 -16.95 2.00
CA ASN A 275 -3.80 -15.86 1.41
C ASN A 275 -3.74 -15.97 -0.12
N ASN A 276 -3.55 -17.18 -0.65
CA ASN A 276 -3.52 -17.41 -2.09
C ASN A 276 -4.89 -17.14 -2.72
N ALA A 277 -5.97 -17.60 -2.08
CA ALA A 277 -7.34 -17.34 -2.54
C ALA A 277 -7.66 -15.84 -2.54
N LEU A 278 -7.22 -15.09 -1.50
CA LEU A 278 -7.40 -13.65 -1.45
C LEU A 278 -6.60 -12.93 -2.53
N ARG A 279 -5.32 -13.27 -2.72
CA ARG A 279 -4.49 -12.69 -3.80
C ARG A 279 -5.10 -12.95 -5.18
N ARG A 280 -5.69 -14.14 -5.39
CA ARG A 280 -6.38 -14.46 -6.64
C ARG A 280 -7.56 -13.53 -6.89
N ARG A 281 -8.44 -13.34 -5.90
CA ARG A 281 -9.58 -12.42 -6.00
C ARG A 281 -9.14 -10.98 -6.26
N GLN A 282 -8.09 -10.53 -5.59
CA GLN A 282 -7.51 -9.20 -5.82
C GLN A 282 -7.03 -9.04 -7.26
N ALA A 283 -6.28 -10.03 -7.78
CA ALA A 283 -5.80 -10.02 -9.15
C ALA A 283 -6.95 -10.06 -10.18
N GLU A 284 -8.00 -10.86 -9.93
CA GLU A 284 -9.19 -10.94 -10.77
C GLU A 284 -9.99 -9.63 -10.79
N ARG A 285 -9.96 -8.85 -9.69
CA ARG A 285 -10.62 -7.54 -9.64
C ARG A 285 -9.82 -6.42 -10.33
N ILE A 286 -8.50 -6.56 -10.38
CA ILE A 286 -7.59 -5.60 -11.04
C ILE A 286 -7.64 -5.73 -12.57
N ALA A 287 -7.81 -6.96 -13.08
CA ALA A 287 -7.82 -7.27 -14.51
C ALA A 287 -9.12 -6.83 -15.20
#